data_AF-A0A4Z2I140-F1
#
_entry.id   AF-A0A4Z2I140-F1
#
_cell.length_a   1.000
_cell.length_b   1.000
_cell.length_c   1.000
_cell.angle_alpha   90.00
_cell.angle_beta   90.00
_cell.angle_gamma   90.00
#
_symmetry.space_group_name_H-M   'P 1'
#
loop_
_entity.id
_entity.type
_entity.pdbx_description
1 polymer ?
#
loop_
_entity_poly.entity_id
_entity_poly.type
_entity_poly.pdbx_seq_one_letter_code
_entity_poly.pdbx_strand_id
1 'polypeptide(L)'
;MENIELTENIELTGNIELTENIKLTENIELMGNIELTENIELTENIELMENIELMGNIELTENIELTENIELTENIELTENIELMGNIELTENIELTENIELTENTAV
;
A
#
# COMPACT_ATOMS: atom_id res chain seq x y z
N MET A 1 -6.49 18.38 11.22
CA MET A 1 -6.21 17.37 10.19
C MET A 1 -7.55 16.86 9.75
N GLU A 2 -7.89 17.13 8.49
CA GLU A 2 -8.99 16.43 7.84
C GLU A 2 -8.52 14.97 7.67
N ASN A 3 -9.44 14.04 7.88
CA ASN A 3 -9.23 12.64 7.55
C ASN A 3 -10.07 12.39 6.30
N ILE A 4 -9.49 11.72 5.32
CA ILE A 4 -10.20 11.32 4.11
C ILE A 4 -10.84 9.96 4.39
N GLU A 5 -12.16 9.89 4.32
CA GLU A 5 -12.90 8.63 4.41
C GLU A 5 -13.56 8.36 3.06
N LEU A 6 -13.21 7.24 2.43
CA LEU A 6 -13.85 6.80 1.18
C LEU A 6 -14.51 5.45 1.39
N THR A 7 -15.77 5.38 0.98
CA THR A 7 -16.68 4.25 1.23
C THR A 7 -17.27 3.69 -0.07
N GLU A 8 -16.58 3.92 -1.18
CA GLU A 8 -16.92 3.39 -2.51
C GLU A 8 -15.64 2.85 -3.15
N ASN A 9 -15.76 1.85 -4.03
CA ASN A 9 -14.61 1.36 -4.79
C ASN A 9 -14.00 2.48 -5.63
N ILE A 10 -12.67 2.53 -5.69
CA ILE A 10 -11.91 3.59 -6.34
C ILE A 10 -11.01 3.01 -7.42
N GLU A 11 -11.07 3.62 -8.60
CA GLU A 11 -10.11 3.40 -9.69
C GLU A 11 -9.48 4.76 -10.03
N LEU A 12 -8.17 4.89 -9.85
CA LEU A 12 -7.45 6.11 -10.20
C LEU A 12 -6.29 5.81 -11.14
N THR A 13 -6.08 6.74 -12.07
CA THR A 13 -4.98 6.68 -13.04
C THR A 13 -4.17 7.97 -12.96
N GLY A 14 -2.84 7.84 -12.94
CA GLY A 14 -1.89 8.94 -12.75
C GLY A 14 -1.28 8.97 -11.35
N ASN A 15 -0.32 9.87 -11.16
CA ASN A 15 0.39 9.98 -9.88
C ASN A 15 -0.49 10.62 -8.81
N ILE A 16 -0.40 10.11 -7.59
CA ILE A 16 -1.21 10.51 -6.44
C ILE A 16 -0.27 10.94 -5.31
N GLU A 17 -0.53 12.11 -4.74
CA GLU A 17 0.15 12.61 -3.54
C GLU A 17 -0.94 12.89 -2.50
N LEU A 18 -0.86 12.23 -1.33
CA LEU A 18 -1.80 12.47 -0.23
C LEU A 18 -1.02 12.74 1.06
N THR A 19 -1.41 13.81 1.72
CA THR A 19 -0.73 14.32 2.93
C THR A 19 -1.64 14.33 4.16
N GLU A 20 -2.71 13.53 4.14
CA GLU A 20 -3.71 13.42 5.20
C GLU A 20 -3.93 11.96 5.56
N ASN A 21 -4.42 11.70 6.78
CA ASN A 21 -4.76 10.32 7.16
C ASN A 21 -5.95 9.83 6.32
N ILE A 22 -5.85 8.59 5.86
CA ILE A 22 -6.83 8.01 4.94
C ILE A 22 -7.44 6.77 5.59
N LYS A 23 -8.78 6.69 5.54
CA LYS A 23 -9.54 5.49 5.89
C LYS A 23 -10.33 5.02 4.67
N LEU A 24 -10.16 3.76 4.32
CA LEU A 24 -10.71 3.16 3.11
C LEU A 24 -11.38 1.84 3.48
N THR A 25 -12.66 1.71 3.12
CA THR A 25 -13.47 0.53 3.47
C THR A 25 -13.95 -0.26 2.26
N GLU A 26 -13.44 0.04 1.07
CA GLU A 26 -13.81 -0.58 -0.20
C GLU A 26 -12.55 -0.78 -1.04
N ASN A 27 -12.63 -1.57 -2.12
CA ASN A 27 -11.48 -1.96 -2.91
C ASN A 27 -10.90 -0.79 -3.72
N ILE A 28 -9.59 -0.84 -3.96
CA ILE A 28 -8.87 0.21 -4.68
C ILE A 28 -7.97 -0.38 -5.76
N GLU A 29 -8.05 0.21 -6.94
CA GLU A 29 -7.12 -0.02 -8.05
C GLU A 29 -6.44 1.30 -8.41
N LEU A 30 -5.10 1.38 -8.30
CA LEU A 30 -4.34 2.57 -8.71
C LEU A 30 -3.28 2.24 -9.76
N MET A 31 -3.31 3.01 -10.85
CA MET A 31 -2.31 2.97 -11.91
C MET A 31 -1.51 4.26 -11.93
N GLY A 32 -0.43 4.32 -11.15
CA GLY A 32 0.47 5.47 -11.08
C GLY A 32 1.29 5.47 -9.80
N ASN A 33 2.33 6.31 -9.75
CA ASN A 33 3.15 6.41 -8.55
C ASN A 33 2.36 7.05 -7.41
N ILE A 34 2.58 6.56 -6.19
CA ILE A 34 1.89 7.04 -5.00
C ILE A 34 2.90 7.55 -3.98
N GLU A 35 2.66 8.76 -3.47
CA GLU A 35 3.39 9.34 -2.34
C GLU A 35 2.41 9.65 -1.21
N LEU A 36 2.70 9.13 -0.02
CA LEU A 36 1.81 9.15 1.13
C LEU A 36 2.61 9.50 2.39
N THR A 37 2.27 10.63 3.03
CA THR A 37 3.06 11.13 4.18
C THR A 37 2.41 10.94 5.55
N GLU A 38 1.19 10.39 5.61
CA GLU A 38 0.41 10.19 6.83
C GLU A 38 -0.14 8.75 6.88
N ASN A 39 -0.83 8.39 7.96
CA ASN A 39 -1.25 7.00 8.20
C ASN A 39 -2.42 6.57 7.32
N ILE A 40 -2.48 5.27 7.03
CA ILE A 40 -3.56 4.67 6.24
C ILE A 40 -4.14 3.47 6.97
N GLU A 41 -5.47 3.45 7.04
CA GLU A 41 -6.25 2.29 7.50
C GLU A 41 -7.10 1.78 6.34
N LEU A 42 -6.94 0.51 6.01
CA LEU A 42 -7.56 -0.14 4.85
C LEU A 42 -8.19 -1.46 5.27
N THR A 43 -9.47 -1.64 4.93
CA THR A 43 -10.20 -2.87 5.30
C THR A 43 -10.56 -3.79 4.14
N GLU A 44 -10.17 -3.44 2.91
CA GLU A 44 -10.50 -4.17 1.69
C GLU A 44 -9.27 -4.24 0.76
N ASN A 45 -9.37 -4.99 -0.35
CA ASN A 45 -8.21 -5.30 -1.19
C ASN A 45 -7.68 -4.08 -1.96
N ILE A 46 -6.38 -4.13 -2.24
CA ILE A 46 -5.67 -3.14 -3.04
C ILE A 46 -4.89 -3.80 -4.17
N GLU A 47 -5.01 -3.22 -5.36
CA GLU A 47 -4.18 -3.54 -6.52
C GLU A 47 -3.42 -2.29 -6.98
N LEU A 48 -2.08 -2.39 -7.04
CA LEU A 48 -1.19 -1.28 -7.38
C LEU A 48 -0.18 -1.66 -8.45
N MET A 49 -0.16 -0.85 -9.51
CA MET A 49 0.61 -1.16 -10.72
C MET A 49 1.95 -0.42 -10.87
N GLU A 50 2.27 0.49 -9.97
CA GLU A 50 3.44 1.39 -10.06
C GLU A 50 4.07 1.61 -8.67
N ASN A 51 5.11 2.44 -8.58
CA ASN A 51 5.91 2.58 -7.36
C ASN A 51 5.17 3.30 -6.22
N ILE A 52 5.53 2.95 -4.99
CA ILE A 52 4.96 3.51 -3.76
C ILE A 52 6.06 4.03 -2.85
N GLU A 53 5.89 5.25 -2.36
CA GLU A 53 6.66 5.84 -1.27
C GLU A 53 5.71 6.18 -0.11
N LEU A 54 5.99 5.61 1.06
CA LEU A 54 5.16 5.80 2.26
C LEU A 54 6.01 6.22 3.45
N MET A 55 5.61 7.33 4.06
CA MET A 55 6.23 7.88 5.26
C MET A 55 5.35 7.82 6.52
N GLY A 56 4.22 7.10 6.46
CA GLY A 56 3.28 6.90 7.57
C GLY A 56 3.04 5.42 7.87
N ASN A 57 2.35 5.13 8.98
CA ASN A 57 2.02 3.75 9.32
C ASN A 57 0.88 3.23 8.44
N ILE A 58 0.89 1.93 8.14
CA ILE A 58 -0.21 1.24 7.46
C ILE A 58 -0.80 0.16 8.35
N GLU A 59 -2.13 0.15 8.45
CA GLU A 59 -2.90 -0.98 8.97
C GLU A 59 -3.82 -1.51 7.87
N LEU A 60 -3.69 -2.80 7.57
CA LEU A 60 -4.40 -3.48 6.49
C LEU A 60 -5.03 -4.78 6.97
N THR A 61 -6.30 -4.96 6.67
CA THR A 61 -7.02 -6.19 7.04
C THR A 61 -7.27 -7.17 5.90
N GLU A 62 -6.94 -6.82 4.66
CA GLU A 62 -7.20 -7.63 3.46
C GLU A 62 -5.98 -7.65 2.52
N ASN A 63 -6.08 -8.38 1.40
CA ASN A 63 -4.94 -8.68 0.54
C ASN A 63 -4.42 -7.47 -0.24
N ILE A 64 -3.12 -7.47 -0.53
CA ILE A 64 -2.49 -6.53 -1.45
C ILE A 64 -1.78 -7.26 -2.58
N GLU A 65 -2.01 -6.78 -3.80
CA GLU A 65 -1.20 -7.10 -4.97
C GLU A 65 -0.44 -5.85 -5.47
N LEU A 66 0.87 -6.00 -5.62
CA LEU A 66 1.80 -4.94 -6.01
C LEU A 66 2.73 -5.43 -7.11
N THR A 67 2.89 -4.65 -8.18
CA THR A 67 3.71 -5.07 -9.33
C THR A 67 5.01 -4.29 -9.53
N GLU A 68 5.29 -3.29 -8.70
CA GLU A 68 6.51 -2.46 -8.77
C GLU A 68 7.11 -2.21 -7.37
N ASN A 69 8.04 -1.26 -7.23
CA ASN A 69 8.82 -1.09 -6.00
C ASN A 69 8.08 -0.33 -4.90
N ILE A 70 8.46 -0.64 -3.67
CA ILE A 70 7.90 -0.04 -2.46
C ILE A 70 9.03 0.44 -1.56
N GLU A 71 8.93 1.69 -1.11
CA GLU A 71 9.75 2.27 -0.05
C GLU A 71 8.84 2.66 1.12
N LEU A 72 9.14 2.12 2.31
CA LEU A 72 8.35 2.34 3.52
C LEU A 72 9.26 2.78 4.65
N THR A 73 8.96 3.94 5.22
CA THR A 73 9.78 4.51 6.30
C THR A 73 9.21 4.34 7.70
N GLU A 74 8.03 3.74 7.84
CA GLU A 74 7.28 3.55 9.09
C GLU A 74 6.69 2.13 9.18
N ASN A 75 6.01 1.81 10.29
CA ASN A 75 5.57 0.43 10.57
C ASN A 75 4.34 0.02 9.74
N ILE A 76 4.26 -1.29 9.46
CA ILE A 76 3.11 -1.90 8.78
C ILE A 76 2.58 -3.06 9.60
N GLU A 77 1.27 -3.08 9.79
CA GLU A 77 0.51 -4.22 10.32
C GLU A 77 -0.42 -4.79 9.24
N LEU A 78 -0.27 -6.09 8.98
CA LEU A 78 -0.97 -6.82 7.92
C LEU A 78 -1.63 -8.07 8.50
N THR A 79 -2.94 -8.20 8.31
CA THR A 79 -3.64 -9.43 8.75
C THR A 79 -3.83 -10.47 7.65
N GLU A 80 -3.62 -10.12 6.38
CA GLU A 80 -3.85 -10.99 5.21
C GLU A 80 -2.61 -11.03 4.28
N ASN A 81 -2.74 -11.65 3.10
CA ASN A 81 -1.60 -11.95 2.23
C ASN A 81 -1.12 -10.73 1.43
N ILE A 82 0.20 -10.68 1.17
CA ILE A 82 0.81 -9.76 0.19
C ILE A 82 1.44 -10.54 -0.94
N GLU A 83 1.12 -10.15 -2.17
CA GLU A 83 1.85 -10.52 -3.37
C GLU A 83 2.60 -9.29 -3.91
N LEU A 84 3.92 -9.42 -4.06
CA LEU A 84 4.77 -8.37 -4.62
C LEU A 84 5.63 -8.90 -5.76
N MET A 85 5.56 -8.22 -6.91
CA MET A 85 6.44 -8.41 -8.06
C MET A 85 7.44 -7.26 -8.25
N GLY A 86 8.20 -6.92 -7.22
CA GLY A 86 9.10 -5.76 -7.19
C GLY A 86 10.11 -5.83 -6.05
N ASN A 87 10.75 -4.70 -5.74
CA ASN A 87 11.63 -4.58 -4.57
C ASN A 87 10.90 -3.93 -3.39
N ILE A 88 11.27 -4.31 -2.16
CA ILE A 88 10.86 -3.61 -0.93
C ILE A 88 12.08 -3.04 -0.24
N GLU A 89 12.02 -1.75 0.10
CA GLU A 89 12.89 -1.11 1.08
C GLU A 89 12.09 -0.76 2.34
N LEU A 90 12.58 -1.21 3.50
CA LEU A 90 11.95 -1.02 4.80
C LEU A 90 12.96 -0.43 5.79
N THR A 91 12.61 0.68 6.44
CA THR A 91 13.41 1.21 7.54
C THR A 91 12.90 0.80 8.92
N GLU A 92 11.63 0.42 9.02
CA GLU A 92 10.92 0.04 10.25
C GLU A 92 10.38 -1.41 10.15
N ASN A 93 9.50 -1.82 11.08
CA ASN A 93 9.06 -3.22 11.19
C ASN A 93 7.82 -3.51 10.33
N ILE A 94 7.71 -4.76 9.90
CA ILE A 94 6.47 -5.34 9.38
C ILE A 94 5.99 -6.43 10.34
N GLU A 95 4.73 -6.34 10.76
CA GLU A 95 4.01 -7.41 11.43
C GLU A 95 3.01 -8.06 10.46
N LEU A 96 3.08 -9.39 10.33
CA LEU A 96 2.25 -10.18 9.43
C LEU A 96 1.59 -11.32 10.19
N THR A 97 0.29 -11.48 9.97
CA THR A 97 -0.45 -12.66 10.43
C THR A 97 -0.45 -13.78 9.37
N GLU A 98 -0.43 -13.42 8.09
CA GLU A 98 -0.44 -14.34 6.94
C GLU A 98 0.87 -14.29 6.11
N ASN A 99 0.82 -14.69 4.83
CA ASN A 99 2.00 -14.92 4.01
C ASN A 99 2.40 -13.68 3.21
N ILE A 100 3.71 -13.56 2.93
CA ILE A 100 4.21 -12.71 1.86
C ILE A 100 4.77 -13.59 0.75
N GLU A 101 4.34 -13.36 -0.48
CA GLU A 101 4.98 -13.84 -1.70
C GLU A 101 5.78 -12.70 -2.35
N LEU A 102 7.10 -12.89 -2.43
CA LEU A 102 8.02 -11.96 -3.08
C LEU A 102 8.56 -12.59 -4.37
N THR A 103 8.25 -11.98 -5.50
CA THR A 103 8.83 -12.33 -6.80
C THR A 103 9.70 -11.18 -7.29
N GLU A 104 11.00 -11.25 -7.01
CA GLU A 104 11.94 -10.26 -7.54
C GLU A 104 12.04 -10.37 -9.06
N ASN A 105 11.78 -9.26 -9.75
CA ASN A 105 12.09 -9.12 -11.17
C ASN A 105 13.61 -8.92 -11.31
N THR A 106 14.37 -10.01 -11.21
CA THR A 106 15.81 -9.99 -11.50
C THR A 106 16.01 -9.80 -12.99
N ALA A 107 16.08 -8.54 -13.43
CA ALA A 107 16.56 -8.22 -14.76
C ALA A 107 18.02 -8.71 -14.89
N VAL A 108 18.23 -9.77 -15.69
CA VAL A 108 19.53 -10.13 -16.27
C VAL A 108 19.73 -9.32 -17.56
#